data_AF-A0A970AUK4-F1
#
_entry.id   AF-A0A970AUK4-F1
#
_cell.length_a   1.000
_cell.length_b   1.000
_cell.length_c   1.000
_cell.angle_alpha   90.00
_cell.angle_beta   90.00
_cell.angle_gamma   90.00
#
_symmetry.space_group_name_H-M   'P 1'
#
loop_
_entity.id
_entity.type
_entity.pdbx_description
1 polymer ?
#
loop_
_entity_poly.entity_id
_entity_poly.type
_entity_poly.pdbx_seq_one_letter_code
_entity_poly.pdbx_strand_id
1 'polypeptide(L)'
;MPDTLLIVVWLQVIMLGVQALQLVVFLLAPGLAGIISLAGLVLFFWLATSFIAELHGFASRGAVLGGILVASVGLAMVLVLVLTLILGPEALGNV
;
A
#
# COMPACT_ATOMS: atom_id res chain seq x y z
N MET A 1 -16.27 -10.48 -9.56
CA MET A 1 -14.83 -10.83 -9.40
C MET A 1 -13.93 -10.23 -10.49
N PRO A 2 -14.33 -10.11 -11.78
CA PRO A 2 -13.51 -9.41 -12.78
C PRO A 2 -13.15 -7.97 -12.38
N ASP A 3 -14.10 -7.23 -11.81
CA ASP A 3 -13.91 -5.83 -11.43
C ASP A 3 -12.87 -5.63 -10.32
N THR A 4 -12.73 -6.62 -9.42
CA THR A 4 -11.71 -6.62 -8.37
C THR A 4 -10.30 -6.71 -8.96
N LEU A 5 -10.10 -7.59 -9.94
CA LEU A 5 -8.81 -7.70 -10.62
C LEU A 5 -8.53 -6.43 -11.45
N LEU A 6 -9.55 -5.89 -12.12
CA LEU A 6 -9.42 -4.68 -12.93
C LEU A 6 -8.88 -3.50 -12.10
N ILE A 7 -9.44 -3.25 -10.91
CA ILE A 7 -8.98 -2.13 -10.07
C ILE A 7 -7.54 -2.34 -9.56
N VAL A 8 -7.15 -3.58 -9.24
CA VAL A 8 -5.79 -3.89 -8.78
C VAL A 8 -4.79 -3.70 -9.91
N VAL A 9 -5.13 -4.17 -11.13
CA VAL A 9 -4.28 -3.97 -12.32
C VAL A 9 -4.07 -2.49 -12.59
N TRP A 10 -5.14 -1.68 -12.58
CA TRP A 10 -5.01 -0.23 -12.82
C TRP A 10 -4.21 0.48 -11.73
N LEU A 11 -4.41 0.12 -10.46
CA LEU A 11 -3.58 0.62 -9.37
C LEU A 11 -2.11 0.32 -9.63
N GLN A 12 -1.77 -0.92 -9.99
CA GLN A 12 -0.39 -1.33 -10.24
C GLN A 12 0.21 -0.69 -11.50
N VAL A 13 -0.57 -0.52 -12.58
CA VAL A 13 -0.10 0.16 -13.79
C VAL A 13 0.31 1.61 -13.49
N ILE A 14 -0.51 2.35 -12.73
CA ILE A 14 -0.20 3.72 -12.34
C ILE A 14 1.02 3.76 -11.42
N MET A 15 1.07 2.88 -10.41
CA MET A 15 2.19 2.82 -9.48
C MET A 15 3.50 2.38 -10.14
N LEU A 16 3.44 1.53 -11.16
CA LEU A 16 4.61 1.17 -11.96
C LEU A 16 5.14 2.38 -12.74
N GLY A 17 4.25 3.21 -13.29
CA GLY A 17 4.62 4.48 -13.91
C GLY A 17 5.33 5.43 -12.93
N VAL A 18 4.83 5.55 -11.71
CA VAL A 18 5.47 6.34 -10.64
C VAL A 18 6.85 5.79 -10.30
N GLN A 19 7.00 4.47 -10.18
CA GLN A 19 8.30 3.84 -9.90
C GLN A 19 9.30 4.01 -11.04
N ALA A 20 8.85 3.90 -12.29
CA ALA A 20 9.70 4.17 -13.45
C ALA A 20 10.17 5.63 -13.46
N LEU A 21 9.27 6.59 -13.18
CA LEU A 21 9.64 7.98 -13.02
C LEU A 21 10.63 8.18 -11.87
N GLN A 22 10.37 7.58 -10.71
CA GLN A 22 11.25 7.66 -9.55
C GLN A 22 12.64 7.11 -9.88
N LEU A 23 12.74 5.99 -10.60
CA LEU A 23 14.01 5.40 -11.01
C LEU A 23 14.79 6.36 -11.92
N VAL A 24 14.13 6.95 -12.91
CA VAL A 24 14.75 7.95 -13.79
C VAL A 24 15.22 9.17 -12.99
N VAL A 25 14.37 9.72 -12.12
CA VAL A 25 14.71 10.87 -11.27
C VAL A 25 15.84 10.54 -10.30
N PHE A 26 15.88 9.32 -9.76
CA PHE A 26 16.95 8.89 -8.86
C PHE A 26 18.31 8.91 -9.55
N LEU A 27 18.39 8.50 -10.82
CA LEU A 27 19.64 8.53 -11.59
C LEU A 27 20.07 9.95 -11.96
N LEU A 28 19.12 10.83 -12.27
CA LEU A 28 19.41 12.18 -12.77
C LEU A 28 19.57 13.22 -11.66
N ALA A 29 18.75 13.12 -10.61
CA ALA A 29 18.65 14.06 -9.51
C ALA A 29 18.26 13.33 -8.21
N PRO A 30 19.21 12.64 -7.56
CA PRO A 30 18.93 11.78 -6.40
C PRO A 30 18.15 12.47 -5.28
N GLY A 31 18.42 13.77 -5.04
CA GLY A 31 17.74 14.56 -4.02
C GLY A 31 16.23 14.77 -4.27
N LEU A 32 15.76 14.66 -5.52
CA LEU A 32 14.35 14.82 -5.87
C LEU A 32 13.58 13.49 -5.83
N ALA A 33 14.26 12.34 -5.91
CA ALA A 33 13.60 11.04 -5.93
C ALA A 33 12.80 10.76 -4.64
N GLY A 34 13.26 11.30 -3.49
CA GLY A 34 12.51 11.23 -2.24
C GLY A 34 11.16 11.94 -2.29
N ILE A 35 11.08 13.08 -3.00
CA ILE A 35 9.82 13.82 -3.18
C ILE A 35 8.84 13.02 -4.03
N ILE A 36 9.32 12.40 -5.11
CA ILE A 36 8.50 11.52 -5.96
C ILE A 36 7.99 10.31 -5.17
N SER A 37 8.83 9.74 -4.29
CA SER A 37 8.42 8.65 -3.40
C SER A 37 7.27 9.07 -2.47
N LEU A 38 7.38 10.22 -1.81
CA LEU A 38 6.32 10.74 -0.93
C LEU A 38 5.04 11.05 -1.71
N ALA A 39 5.14 11.66 -2.89
CA ALA A 39 4.00 11.90 -3.75
C ALA A 39 3.33 10.59 -4.21
N GLY A 40 4.14 9.58 -4.54
CA GLY A 40 3.69 8.24 -4.88
C GLY A 40 2.94 7.56 -3.73
N LEU A 41 3.40 7.72 -2.50
CA LEU A 41 2.72 7.19 -1.31
C LEU A 41 1.33 7.83 -1.12
N VAL A 42 1.24 9.15 -1.23
CA VAL A 42 -0.04 9.87 -1.14
C VAL A 42 -0.98 9.43 -2.26
N LEU A 43 -0.47 9.34 -3.49
CA LEU A 43 -1.24 8.88 -4.64
C LEU A 43 -1.73 7.44 -4.46
N PHE A 44 -0.89 6.54 -3.93
CA PHE A 44 -1.27 5.16 -3.66
C PHE A 44 -2.47 5.08 -2.73
N PHE A 45 -2.41 5.73 -1.56
CA PHE A 45 -3.52 5.72 -0.61
C PHE A 45 -4.78 6.36 -1.20
N TRP A 46 -4.63 7.46 -1.92
CA TRP A 46 -5.75 8.12 -2.58
C TRP A 46 -6.46 7.20 -3.58
N LEU A 47 -5.69 6.54 -4.47
CA LEU A 47 -6.24 5.62 -5.47
C LEU A 47 -6.83 4.37 -4.83
N ALA A 48 -6.10 3.74 -3.89
CA ALA A 48 -6.56 2.53 -3.20
C ALA A 48 -7.89 2.79 -2.48
N THR A 49 -7.98 3.88 -1.70
CA THR A 49 -9.21 4.27 -1.03
C THR A 49 -10.34 4.54 -2.01
N SER A 50 -10.07 5.24 -3.12
CA SER A 50 -11.08 5.57 -4.13
C SER A 50 -11.61 4.31 -4.84
N PHE A 51 -10.72 3.41 -5.25
CA PHE A 51 -11.11 2.17 -5.94
C PHE A 51 -11.84 1.21 -5.01
N ILE A 52 -11.41 1.06 -3.76
CA ILE A 52 -12.09 0.22 -2.79
C ILE A 52 -13.47 0.77 -2.47
N ALA A 53 -13.59 2.10 -2.30
CA ALA A 53 -14.87 2.75 -2.05
C ALA A 53 -15.85 2.53 -3.21
N GLU A 54 -15.38 2.68 -4.45
CA GLU A 54 -16.21 2.44 -5.65
C GLU A 54 -16.62 0.97 -5.78
N LEU A 55 -15.67 0.04 -5.65
CA LEU A 55 -15.93 -1.39 -5.79
C LEU A 55 -16.96 -1.91 -4.77
N HIS A 56 -16.93 -1.41 -3.55
CA HIS A 56 -17.81 -1.85 -2.46
C HIS A 56 -19.03 -0.94 -2.25
N GLY A 57 -19.14 0.16 -2.98
CA GLY A 57 -20.23 1.14 -2.82
C GLY A 57 -20.19 1.90 -1.48
N PHE A 58 -19.01 2.14 -0.92
CA PHE A 58 -18.88 2.85 0.35
C PHE A 58 -19.12 4.36 0.20
N ALA A 59 -19.96 4.92 1.07
CA ALA A 59 -20.31 6.34 1.04
C ALA A 59 -19.17 7.29 1.48
N SER A 60 -18.24 6.81 2.33
CA SER A 60 -17.16 7.64 2.89
C SER A 60 -15.78 7.08 2.57
N ARG A 61 -15.03 7.82 1.74
CA ARG A 61 -13.62 7.52 1.45
C ARG A 61 -12.74 7.62 2.69
N GLY A 62 -13.02 8.56 3.61
CA GLY A 62 -12.27 8.70 4.86
C GLY A 62 -12.38 7.46 5.75
N ALA A 63 -13.59 6.90 5.86
CA ALA A 63 -13.80 5.65 6.61
C ALA A 63 -13.09 4.46 5.95
N VAL A 64 -13.06 4.40 4.61
CA VAL A 64 -12.32 3.37 3.87
C VAL A 64 -10.82 3.49 4.11
N LEU A 65 -10.24 4.69 4.08
CA LEU A 65 -8.83 4.90 4.42
C LEU A 65 -8.53 4.43 5.85
N GLY A 66 -9.36 4.83 6.82
CA GLY A 66 -9.23 4.35 8.20
C GLY A 66 -9.30 2.83 8.31
N GLY A 67 -10.22 2.20 7.58
CA GLY A 67 -10.35 0.76 7.48
C GLY A 67 -9.10 0.08 6.90
N ILE A 68 -8.51 0.63 5.83
CA ILE A 68 -7.25 0.15 5.24
C ILE A 68 -6.13 0.19 6.29
N LEU A 69 -5.98 1.31 7.01
CA LEU A 69 -4.93 1.47 8.01
C LEU A 69 -5.11 0.49 9.18
N VAL A 70 -6.31 0.40 9.74
CA VAL A 70 -6.62 -0.52 10.85
C VAL A 70 -6.44 -1.98 10.40
N ALA A 71 -6.89 -2.34 9.21
CA ALA A 71 -6.72 -3.69 8.68
C ALA A 71 -5.24 -4.03 8.47
N SER A 72 -4.43 -3.09 7.95
CA SER A 72 -3.00 -3.33 7.75
C SER A 72 -2.25 -3.57 9.06
N VAL A 73 -2.50 -2.74 10.08
CA VAL A 73 -1.90 -2.90 11.41
C VAL A 73 -2.43 -4.15 12.11
N GLY A 74 -3.74 -4.38 12.07
CA GLY A 74 -4.36 -5.57 12.67
C GLY A 74 -3.84 -6.87 12.06
N LEU A 75 -3.72 -6.92 10.72
CA LEU A 75 -3.13 -8.06 10.02
C LEU A 75 -1.66 -8.26 10.42
N ALA A 76 -0.86 -7.18 10.47
CA ALA A 76 0.54 -7.26 10.92
C ALA A 76 0.64 -7.83 12.35
N MET A 77 -0.20 -7.36 13.27
CA MET A 77 -0.24 -7.87 14.65
C MET A 77 -0.64 -9.35 14.71
N VAL A 78 -1.68 -9.74 13.98
CA VAL A 78 -2.10 -11.15 13.91
C VAL A 78 -0.98 -12.02 13.35
N LEU A 79 -0.32 -11.57 12.27
CA LEU A 79 0.80 -12.29 11.68
C LEU A 79 1.96 -12.44 12.67
N VAL A 80 2.34 -11.38 13.38
CA VAL A 80 3.40 -11.43 14.40
C VAL A 80 3.05 -12.43 15.51
N LEU A 81 1.81 -12.43 16.00
CA LEU A 81 1.38 -13.39 17.02
C LEU A 81 1.42 -14.83 16.51
N VAL A 82 0.88 -15.07 15.31
CA VAL A 82 0.89 -16.40 14.69
C VAL A 82 2.31 -16.89 14.47
N LEU A 83 3.19 -16.04 13.94
CA LEU A 83 4.59 -16.39 13.71
C LEU A 83 5.33 -16.66 15.02
N THR A 84 5.10 -15.85 16.07
CA THR A 84 5.68 -16.08 17.40
C THR A 84 5.25 -17.44 17.97
N LEU A 85 3.98 -17.81 17.82
CA LEU A 85 3.45 -19.08 18.32
C LEU A 85 4.02 -20.29 17.59
N ILE A 86 4.34 -20.15 16.30
CA ILE A 86 4.84 -21.26 15.46
C ILE A 86 6.37 -21.38 15.54
N LEU A 87 7.09 -20.26 15.48
CA LEU A 87 8.55 -20.21 15.32
C LEU A 87 9.30 -19.90 16.61
N GLY A 88 8.60 -19.46 17.67
CA GLY A 88 9.21 -18.96 18.89
C GLY A 88 9.64 -17.49 18.79
N PRO A 89 9.70 -16.75 19.91
CA PRO A 89 10.06 -15.33 19.95
C PRO A 89 11.50 -15.05 19.48
N GLU A 90 12.43 -15.98 19.68
CA GLU A 90 13.82 -15.88 19.25
C GLU A 90 14.00 -15.75 17.74
N ALA A 91 13.08 -16.30 16.94
CA ALA A 91 13.11 -16.19 15.49
C ALA A 91 12.76 -14.77 14.99
N LEU A 92 12.09 -13.97 15.84
CA LEU A 92 11.61 -12.62 15.53
C LEU A 92 12.39 -11.52 16.26
N GLY A 93 13.37 -11.86 17.11
CA GLY A 93 14.16 -10.86 17.85
C GLY A 93 15.18 -10.08 17.00
N ASN A 94 15.40 -10.49 15.75
CA ASN A 94 16.39 -9.91 14.84
C ASN A 94 15.77 -9.10 13.67
N VAL A 95 14.45 -8.87 13.68
CA VAL A 95 13.72 -8.02 12.72
C VAL A 95 13.30 -6.70 13.37
#